data_AF-A0A412I4Z2-F1
#
_entry.id   AF-A0A412I4Z2-F1
#
_cell.length_a   1.000
_cell.length_b   1.000
_cell.length_c   1.000
_cell.angle_alpha   90.00
_cell.angle_beta   90.00
_cell.angle_gamma   90.00
#
_symmetry.space_group_name_H-M   'P 1'
#
loop_
_entity.id
_entity.type
_entity.pdbx_description
1 polymer ?
#
loop_
_entity_poly.entity_id
_entity_poly.type
_entity_poly.pdbx_seq_one_letter_code
_entity_poly.pdbx_strand_id
1 'polypeptide(L)' 'MVKKMFYDEITQLIATHREDDWWDFKREHHNDKAELVHDILCMANNRARRDSYIIFGVEDNTFSILGVENDERR' A
#
# COMPACT_ATOMS: atom_id res chain seq x y z
N MET A 1 21.77 -5.03 5.68
CA MET A 1 21.64 -4.20 4.47
C MET A 1 20.27 -4.30 3.81
N VAL A 2 19.68 -5.50 3.69
CA VAL A 2 18.36 -5.72 3.02
C VAL A 2 17.20 -4.86 3.58
N LYS A 3 17.03 -4.77 4.92
CA LYS A 3 15.96 -3.97 5.54
C LYS A 3 15.96 -2.49 5.15
N LYS A 4 17.15 -1.90 4.91
CA LYS A 4 17.27 -0.49 4.56
C LYS A 4 16.74 -0.22 3.15
N MET A 5 17.04 -1.13 2.22
CA MET A 5 16.63 -1.01 0.81
C MET A 5 15.11 -1.03 0.63
N PHE A 6 14.41 -1.88 1.39
CA PHE A 6 12.96 -1.95 1.35
C PHE A 6 12.28 -0.71 1.95
N TYR A 7 12.79 -0.20 3.08
CA TYR A 7 12.28 1.04 3.67
C TYR A 7 12.43 2.23 2.72
N ASP A 8 13.59 2.34 2.05
CA ASP A 8 13.85 3.41 1.09
C ASP A 8 12.90 3.31 -0.11
N GLU A 9 12.60 2.10 -0.62
CA GLU A 9 11.63 1.89 -1.70
C GLU A 9 10.23 2.37 -1.31
N ILE A 10 9.71 1.94 -0.15
CA ILE A 10 8.38 2.34 0.30
C ILE A 10 8.29 3.86 0.54
N THR A 11 9.33 4.44 1.13
CA THR A 11 9.38 5.90 1.34
C THR A 11 9.40 6.67 0.02
N GLN A 12 10.11 6.16 -1.00
CA GLN A 12 10.10 6.75 -2.34
C GLN A 12 8.73 6.66 -3.00
N LEU A 13 8.01 5.53 -2.84
CA LEU A 13 6.65 5.40 -3.37
C LEU A 13 5.71 6.44 -2.77
N ILE A 14 5.73 6.61 -1.45
CA ILE A 14 4.91 7.62 -0.76
C ILE A 14 5.25 9.02 -1.29
N ALA A 15 6.54 9.32 -1.45
CA ALA A 15 7.01 10.61 -1.96
C ALA A 15 6.60 10.89 -3.42
N THR A 16 6.13 9.89 -4.18
CA THR A 16 5.59 10.13 -5.54
C THR A 16 4.23 10.81 -5.55
N HIS A 17 3.50 10.79 -4.43
CA HIS A 17 2.14 11.35 -4.30
C HIS A 17 1.19 10.86 -5.40
N ARG A 18 1.32 9.59 -5.78
CA ARG A 18 0.46 8.93 -6.76
C ARG A 18 0.44 7.42 -6.53
N GLU A 19 -0.54 6.78 -7.13
CA GLU A 19 -0.67 5.32 -7.25
C GLU A 19 -0.42 4.90 -8.70
N ASP A 20 -0.13 3.61 -8.90
CA ASP A 20 0.13 3.02 -10.21
C ASP A 20 -0.21 1.52 -10.16
N ASP A 21 -0.01 0.81 -11.27
CA ASP A 21 -0.48 -0.57 -11.46
C ASP A 21 0.01 -1.59 -10.41
N TRP A 22 1.07 -1.29 -9.66
CA TRP A 22 1.71 -2.22 -8.72
C TRP A 22 1.88 -1.70 -7.30
N TRP A 23 1.39 -0.50 -6.99
CA TRP A 23 1.25 -0.09 -5.60
C TRP A 23 -0.01 0.73 -5.37
N ASP A 24 -0.60 0.54 -4.20
CA ASP A 24 -1.85 1.16 -3.79
C ASP A 24 -1.73 1.57 -2.32
N PHE A 25 -2.19 2.78 -1.99
CA PHE A 25 -2.21 3.28 -0.63
C PHE A 25 -3.59 3.07 -0.03
N LYS A 26 -3.62 2.63 1.22
CA LYS A 26 -4.86 2.50 1.98
C LYS A 26 -4.69 3.18 3.33
N ARG A 27 -5.67 4.00 3.71
CA ARG A 27 -5.67 4.58 5.05
C ARG A 27 -5.83 3.53 6.16
N GLU A 28 -6.76 2.59 5.99
CA GLU A 28 -7.15 1.58 6.99
C GLU A 28 -7.41 0.22 6.34
N HIS A 29 -7.45 -0.84 7.14
CA HIS A 29 -7.80 -2.18 6.69
C HIS A 29 -9.27 -2.23 6.26
N HIS A 30 -9.54 -3.05 5.26
CA HIS A 30 -10.90 -3.26 4.75
C HIS A 30 -11.87 -3.74 5.81
N ASN A 31 -13.11 -3.29 5.70
CA ASN A 31 -14.21 -3.80 6.53
C ASN A 31 -14.55 -5.25 6.19
N ASP A 32 -14.43 -5.62 4.90
CA ASP A 32 -14.74 -6.94 4.40
C ASP A 32 -13.49 -7.59 3.77
N LYS A 33 -13.33 -8.88 4.03
CA LYS A 33 -12.32 -9.71 3.37
C LYS A 33 -12.49 -9.75 1.86
N ALA A 34 -13.70 -9.59 1.35
CA ALA A 34 -13.96 -9.54 -0.09
C ALA A 34 -13.21 -8.38 -0.76
N GLU A 35 -13.15 -7.20 -0.14
CA GLU A 35 -12.42 -6.05 -0.65
C GLU A 35 -10.90 -6.29 -0.63
N LEU A 36 -10.38 -6.85 0.48
CA LEU A 36 -8.96 -7.21 0.55
C LEU A 36 -8.57 -8.24 -0.52
N VAL A 37 -9.43 -9.25 -0.76
CA VAL A 37 -9.20 -10.24 -1.82
C VAL A 37 -9.22 -9.57 -3.19
N HIS A 38 -10.11 -8.61 -3.42
CA HIS A 38 -10.14 -7.85 -4.66
C HIS A 38 -8.82 -7.12 -4.90
N ASP A 39 -8.30 -6.41 -3.90
CA ASP A 39 -7.04 -5.67 -4.01
C ASP A 39 -5.85 -6.60 -4.25
N ILE A 40 -5.78 -7.73 -3.53
CA ILE A 40 -4.76 -8.76 -3.76
C ILE A 40 -4.84 -9.30 -5.20
N LEU A 41 -6.03 -9.55 -5.73
CA LEU A 41 -6.20 -10.04 -7.10
C LEU A 41 -5.80 -8.99 -8.14
N CYS A 42 -6.08 -7.71 -7.90
CA CYS A 42 -5.64 -6.61 -8.76
C CYS A 42 -4.10 -6.53 -8.79
N MET A 43 -3.45 -6.62 -7.63
CA MET A 43 -2.00 -6.61 -7.53
C MET A 43 -1.36 -7.87 -8.16
N ALA A 44 -1.95 -9.05 -7.96
CA ALA A 44 -1.44 -10.29 -8.52
C ALA A 44 -1.53 -10.37 -10.05
N ASN A 45 -2.50 -9.67 -10.66
CA ASN A 45 -2.75 -9.70 -12.10
C ASN A 45 -2.18 -8.48 -12.85
N ASN A 46 -1.45 -7.59 -12.18
CA ASN A 46 -0.91 -6.40 -12.84
C ASN A 46 0.17 -6.73 -13.88
N ARG A 47 0.45 -5.75 -14.75
CA ARG A 47 1.40 -5.92 -15.87
C ARG A 47 2.83 -5.53 -15.50
N ALA A 48 3.06 -5.05 -14.28
CA ALA A 48 4.35 -4.53 -13.86
C ALA A 48 5.41 -5.64 -13.73
N ARG A 49 4.98 -6.91 -13.60
CA ARG A 49 5.85 -8.11 -13.51
C ARG A 49 6.94 -7.96 -12.45
N ARG A 50 6.58 -7.37 -11.30
CA ARG A 50 7.44 -7.11 -10.16
C ARG A 50 6.65 -7.26 -8.86
N ASP A 51 7.36 -7.21 -7.74
CA ASP A 51 6.75 -7.14 -6.43
C ASP A 51 5.78 -5.95 -6.37
N SER A 52 4.59 -6.20 -5.85
CA SER A 52 3.48 -5.26 -5.79
C SER A 52 3.07 -5.05 -4.34
N TYR A 53 2.65 -3.83 -3.99
CA TYR A 53 2.50 -3.40 -2.60
C TYR A 53 1.13 -2.79 -2.32
N ILE A 54 0.49 -3.22 -1.25
CA ILE A 54 -0.62 -2.50 -0.63
C ILE A 54 -0.04 -1.90 0.65
N ILE A 55 -0.02 -0.57 0.74
CA ILE A 55 0.67 0.16 1.81
C ILE A 55 -0.39 0.80 2.71
N PHE A 56 -0.62 0.20 3.87
CA PHE A 56 -1.60 0.68 4.85
C PHE A 56 -1.08 1.81 5.73
N GLY A 57 -1.99 2.66 6.20
CA GLY A 57 -1.69 3.80 7.07
C GLY A 57 -1.21 5.04 6.32
N VAL A 58 -1.48 5.14 5.02
CA VAL A 58 -1.21 6.32 4.19
C VAL A 58 -2.54 6.88 3.72
N GLU A 59 -2.74 8.19 3.84
CA GLU A 59 -3.99 8.83 3.42
C GLU A 59 -3.98 9.11 1.90
N ASP A 60 -4.99 8.64 1.19
CA ASP A 60 -5.04 8.60 -0.29
C ASP A 60 -4.94 9.97 -0.98
N ASN A 61 -5.34 11.08 -0.33
CA ASN A 61 -5.39 12.41 -0.96
C ASN A 61 -4.10 13.21 -0.75
N THR A 62 -3.57 13.21 0.46
CA THR A 62 -2.40 13.99 0.88
C THR A 62 -1.13 13.15 0.91
N PHE A 63 -1.25 11.82 0.84
CA PHE A 63 -0.17 10.85 1.00
C PHE A 63 0.54 10.97 2.36
N SER A 64 -0.17 11.53 3.35
CA SER A 64 0.32 11.66 4.72
C SER A 64 0.38 10.29 5.39
N ILE A 65 1.49 10.01 6.06
CA ILE A 65 1.64 8.80 6.88
C ILE A 65 0.87 9.01 8.18
N LEU A 66 -0.23 8.28 8.35
CA LEU A 66 -1.05 8.24 9.55
C LEU A 66 -0.73 7.05 10.45
N GLY A 67 -0.15 5.99 9.87
CA GLY A 67 0.05 4.71 10.56
C GLY A 67 -1.25 3.92 10.72
N VAL A 68 -1.16 2.76 11.38
CA VAL A 68 -2.28 1.82 11.59
C VAL A 68 -2.50 1.53 13.08
N GLU A 69 -1.92 2.34 13.97
CA GLU A 69 -1.99 2.14 15.42
C GLU A 69 -3.42 2.31 15.95
N ASN A 70 -4.21 3.18 15.31
CA ASN A 70 -5.60 3.45 15.67
C ASN A 70 -6.60 2.75 14.73
N ASP A 71 -6.12 1.83 13.90
CA ASP A 71 -7.00 1.04 13.04
C ASP A 71 -7.60 -0.11 13.86
N GLU A 72 -8.91 -0.05 14.10
CA GLU A 72 -9.65 -1.06 14.88
C GLU A 72 -9.66 -2.45 14.22
N ARG A 73 -9.22 -2.56 12.97
CA ARG A 73 -9.31 -3.78 12.13
C ARG A 73 -7.96 -4.39 11.77
N ARG A 74 -6.87 -3.92 12.39
CA ARG A 74 -5.51 -4.44 12.19
C ARG A 74 -5.31 -5.87 12.73
#